data_AF-A0AA92IY38-F1
#
_entry.id   AF-A0AA92IY38-F1
#
_cell.length_a   1.000
_cell.length_b   1.000
_cell.length_c   1.000
_cell.angle_alpha   90.00
_cell.angle_beta   90.00
_cell.angle_gamma   90.00
#
_symmetry.space_group_name_H-M   'P 1'
#
loop_
_entity.id
_entity.type
_entity.pdbx_description
1 polymer ?
#
loop_
_entity_poly.entity_id
_entity_poly.type
_entity_poly.pdbx_seq_one_letter_code
_entity_poly.pdbx_strand_id
1 'polypeptide(L)'
;MTFLTVATGALTYGVKEGMGLFSFMNHTMFRDMKVFKEVHELFSNVLMAVIFAHIAGVLLDKFLHKSRALESMVDGYKIGNEEGVKLTWVQKAFGVVAITLSLFAFVYMLLSPNSLLIADGNQKMDYAKENPAFYKECISCHTLYPPFLLPSKSWVSMMDTLQNHFGDDASLDAATTESIKAFLVKNSAETSTKESSMRILASLDKEKTYLAITETPFWKNRHKEIDKAVFKRADIGKPSNCKACHDNIENGLLNNRDIKPI
;
A
#
# COMPACT_ATOMS: atom_id res chain seq x y z
N MET A 1 -15.32 19.11 -5.50
CA MET A 1 -14.67 17.87 -6.00
C MET A 1 -13.42 17.53 -5.21
N THR A 2 -12.44 18.42 -5.10
CA THR A 2 -11.19 18.18 -4.34
C THR A 2 -11.40 17.61 -2.94
N PHE A 3 -12.29 18.21 -2.13
CA PHE A 3 -12.60 17.70 -0.79
C PHE A 3 -13.10 16.25 -0.79
N LEU A 4 -13.99 15.90 -1.73
CA LEU A 4 -14.54 14.54 -1.84
C LEU A 4 -13.46 13.54 -2.25
N THR A 5 -12.58 13.92 -3.20
CA THR A 5 -11.44 13.10 -3.60
C THR A 5 -10.50 12.83 -2.42
N VAL A 6 -10.19 13.85 -1.61
CA VAL A 6 -9.34 13.72 -0.41
C VAL A 6 -10.01 12.84 0.64
N ALA A 7 -11.29 13.08 0.96
CA ALA A 7 -12.01 12.33 1.98
C ALA A 7 -12.12 10.83 1.61
N THR A 8 -12.49 10.54 0.36
CA THR A 8 -12.59 9.15 -0.14
C THR A 8 -11.24 8.48 -0.29
N GLY A 9 -10.18 9.24 -0.58
CA GLY A 9 -8.80 8.76 -0.58
C GLY A 9 -8.35 8.35 0.81
N ALA A 10 -8.60 9.19 1.82
CA ALA A 10 -8.28 8.89 3.21
C ALA A 10 -9.03 7.65 3.73
N LEU A 11 -10.31 7.50 3.38
CA LEU A 11 -11.09 6.30 3.71
C LEU A 11 -10.53 5.05 3.00
N THR A 12 -10.20 5.16 1.70
CA THR A 12 -9.59 4.05 0.95
C THR A 12 -8.26 3.65 1.57
N TYR A 13 -7.41 4.61 1.93
CA TYR A 13 -6.12 4.37 2.57
C TYR A 13 -6.27 3.64 3.92
N GLY A 14 -7.25 4.05 4.73
CA GLY A 14 -7.58 3.38 6.00
C GLY A 14 -8.13 1.96 5.81
N VAL A 15 -9.18 1.81 5.00
CA VAL A 15 -9.89 0.53 4.84
C VAL A 15 -9.03 -0.50 4.10
N LYS A 16 -8.33 -0.10 3.03
CA LYS A 16 -7.58 -1.01 2.16
C LYS A 16 -6.19 -1.34 2.72
N GLU A 17 -5.46 -0.33 3.18
CA GLU A 17 -4.07 -0.51 3.63
C GLU A 17 -3.93 -0.64 5.15
N GLY A 18 -4.97 -0.30 5.92
CA GLY A 18 -4.87 -0.27 7.39
C GLY A 18 -4.00 0.89 7.89
N MET A 19 -3.94 2.01 7.14
CA MET A 19 -3.04 3.13 7.44
C MET A 19 -3.76 4.47 7.62
N GLY A 20 -3.13 5.38 8.35
CA GLY A 20 -3.62 6.74 8.59
C GLY A 20 -4.82 6.81 9.54
N LEU A 21 -5.55 7.92 9.45
CA LEU A 21 -6.62 8.29 10.39
C LEU A 21 -7.73 7.23 10.50
N PHE A 22 -8.01 6.52 9.40
CA PHE A 22 -9.09 5.53 9.30
C PHE A 22 -8.59 4.08 9.33
N SER A 23 -7.36 3.84 9.79
CA SER A 23 -6.76 2.49 9.88
C SER A 23 -7.62 1.50 10.65
N PHE A 24 -8.30 1.94 11.72
CA PHE A 24 -9.21 1.12 12.52
C PHE A 24 -10.35 0.48 11.71
N MET A 25 -10.73 1.06 10.57
CA MET A 25 -11.79 0.55 9.71
C MET A 25 -11.35 -0.67 8.88
N ASN A 26 -10.05 -0.96 8.77
CA ASN A 26 -9.57 -2.15 8.04
C ASN A 26 -10.16 -3.43 8.65
N HIS A 27 -10.15 -3.58 9.97
CA HIS A 27 -10.63 -4.82 10.60
C HIS A 27 -12.12 -5.10 10.36
N THR A 28 -12.94 -4.05 10.23
CA THR A 28 -14.41 -4.19 10.09
C THR A 28 -14.89 -4.07 8.66
N MET A 29 -14.26 -3.24 7.83
CA MET A 29 -14.76 -2.87 6.49
C MET A 29 -13.82 -3.27 5.36
N PHE A 30 -12.73 -3.99 5.60
CA PHE A 30 -11.80 -4.40 4.54
C PHE A 30 -12.46 -5.21 3.42
N ARG A 31 -13.52 -5.98 3.73
CA ARG A 31 -14.28 -6.72 2.70
C ARG A 31 -14.90 -5.80 1.64
N ASP A 32 -15.20 -4.56 2.01
CA ASP A 32 -15.78 -3.54 1.16
C ASP A 32 -14.72 -2.64 0.51
N MET A 33 -13.42 -2.93 0.66
CA MET A 33 -12.33 -2.10 0.13
C MET A 33 -12.47 -1.76 -1.36
N LYS A 34 -13.08 -2.65 -2.16
CA LYS A 34 -13.30 -2.42 -3.59
C LYS A 34 -14.26 -1.26 -3.81
N VAL A 35 -15.32 -1.17 -3.01
CA VAL A 35 -16.28 -0.07 -3.06
C VAL A 35 -15.59 1.25 -2.72
N PHE A 36 -14.79 1.29 -1.65
CA PHE A 36 -14.03 2.50 -1.30
C PHE A 36 -13.09 2.93 -2.43
N LYS A 37 -12.36 1.98 -3.01
CA LYS A 37 -11.48 2.21 -4.17
C LYS A 37 -12.25 2.75 -5.37
N GLU A 38 -13.38 2.15 -5.74
CA GLU A 38 -14.21 2.57 -6.88
C GLU A 38 -14.81 3.96 -6.67
N VAL A 39 -15.28 4.25 -5.45
CA VAL A 39 -15.78 5.59 -5.07
C VAL A 39 -14.67 6.63 -5.17
N HIS A 40 -13.47 6.33 -4.67
CA HIS A 40 -12.33 7.22 -4.80
C HIS A 40 -11.89 7.42 -6.26
N GLU A 41 -11.88 6.35 -7.06
CA GLU A 41 -11.58 6.43 -8.50
C GLU A 41 -12.59 7.28 -9.25
N LEU A 42 -13.89 7.16 -8.93
CA LEU A 42 -14.94 8.01 -9.50
C LEU A 42 -14.67 9.49 -9.22
N PHE A 43 -14.48 9.87 -7.96
CA PHE A 43 -14.23 11.28 -7.61
C PHE A 43 -12.90 11.79 -8.15
N SER A 44 -11.87 10.95 -8.20
CA SER A 44 -10.57 11.30 -8.78
C SER A 44 -10.68 11.55 -10.29
N ASN A 45 -11.40 10.70 -11.01
CA ASN A 45 -11.61 10.84 -12.45
C ASN A 45 -12.50 12.04 -12.78
N VAL A 46 -13.55 12.30 -12.00
CA VAL A 46 -14.38 13.51 -12.15
C VAL A 46 -13.55 14.76 -11.87
N LEU A 47 -12.73 14.78 -10.82
CA LEU A 47 -11.84 15.89 -10.54
C LEU A 47 -10.87 16.13 -11.72
N MET A 48 -10.28 15.06 -12.25
CA MET A 48 -9.39 15.13 -13.41
C MET A 48 -10.09 15.70 -14.64
N ALA A 49 -11.32 15.27 -14.93
CA ALA A 49 -12.12 15.80 -16.03
C ALA A 49 -12.42 17.29 -15.86
N VAL A 50 -12.74 17.74 -14.64
CA VAL A 50 -12.94 19.17 -14.33
C VAL A 50 -11.65 19.97 -14.54
N ILE A 51 -10.50 19.44 -14.10
CA ILE A 51 -9.20 20.08 -14.31
C ILE A 51 -8.91 20.23 -15.81
N PHE A 52 -9.10 19.17 -16.60
CA PHE A 52 -8.89 19.23 -18.05
C PHE A 52 -9.86 20.19 -18.73
N ALA A 53 -11.15 20.17 -18.37
CA ALA A 53 -12.12 21.12 -18.90
C ALA A 53 -11.76 22.56 -18.55
N HIS A 54 -11.25 22.81 -17.34
CA HIS A 54 -10.82 24.12 -16.90
C HIS A 54 -9.59 24.61 -17.69
N ILE A 55 -8.56 23.76 -17.82
CA ILE A 55 -7.35 24.07 -18.61
C ILE A 55 -7.73 24.32 -20.07
N ALA A 56 -8.55 23.45 -20.67
CA ALA A 56 -9.02 23.61 -22.04
C ALA A 56 -9.82 24.90 -22.22
N GLY A 57 -10.71 25.23 -21.26
CA GLY A 57 -11.49 26.46 -21.29
C GLY A 57 -10.60 27.72 -21.29
N VAL A 58 -9.58 27.77 -20.44
CA VAL A 58 -8.66 28.91 -20.37
C VAL A 58 -7.79 29.00 -21.63
N LEU A 59 -7.35 27.87 -22.20
CA LEU A 59 -6.59 27.84 -23.45
C LEU A 59 -7.45 28.28 -24.65
N LEU A 60 -8.69 27.81 -24.73
CA LEU A 60 -9.64 28.21 -25.76
C LEU A 60 -9.96 29.70 -25.67
N ASP A 61 -10.14 30.23 -24.46
CA ASP A 61 -10.37 31.66 -24.25
C ASP A 61 -9.18 32.50 -24.74
N LYS A 62 -7.95 32.08 -24.42
CA LYS A 62 -6.74 32.72 -24.93
C LYS A 62 -6.66 32.66 -26.46
N PHE A 63 -7.02 31.55 -27.08
CA PHE A 63 -6.91 31.38 -28.53
C PHE A 63 -8.01 32.12 -29.30
N LEU A 64 -9.27 31.96 -28.89
CA LEU A 64 -10.44 32.49 -29.58
C LEU A 64 -10.65 33.99 -29.29
N HIS A 65 -10.51 34.40 -28.03
CA HIS A 65 -10.75 35.79 -27.61
C HIS A 65 -9.46 36.61 -27.50
N LYS A 66 -8.28 36.01 -27.75
CA LYS A 66 -6.96 36.65 -27.54
C LYS A 66 -6.83 37.24 -26.13
N SER A 67 -7.49 36.60 -25.16
CA SER A 67 -7.57 37.11 -23.80
C SER A 67 -6.23 36.99 -23.08
N ARG A 68 -6.01 37.87 -22.09
CA ARG A 68 -4.86 37.83 -21.17
C ARG A 68 -5.14 37.01 -19.90
N ALA A 69 -6.05 36.04 -19.97
CA ALA A 69 -6.50 35.33 -18.78
C ALA A 69 -5.36 34.58 -18.09
N LEU A 70 -4.49 33.90 -18.85
CA LEU A 70 -3.34 33.18 -18.30
C LEU A 70 -2.33 34.13 -17.65
N GLU A 71 -2.01 35.23 -18.31
CA GLU A 71 -1.08 36.23 -17.82
C GLU A 71 -1.60 36.83 -16.50
N SER A 72 -2.89 37.12 -16.43
CA SER A 72 -3.55 37.67 -15.23
C SER A 72 -3.53 36.72 -14.03
N MET A 73 -3.43 35.39 -14.25
CA MET A 73 -3.26 34.42 -13.17
C MET A 73 -1.85 34.42 -12.60
N VAL A 74 -0.85 34.83 -13.39
CA VAL A 74 0.56 34.86 -13.00
C VAL A 74 0.96 36.19 -12.39
N ASP A 75 0.62 37.30 -13.05
CA ASP A 75 0.94 38.65 -12.58
C ASP A 75 -0.09 39.20 -11.57
N GLY A 76 -1.29 38.62 -11.52
CA GLY A 76 -2.38 39.01 -10.64
C GLY A 76 -3.21 40.20 -11.14
N TYR A 77 -2.97 40.69 -12.35
CA TYR A 77 -3.63 41.87 -12.91
C TYR A 77 -4.49 41.53 -14.12
N LYS A 78 -5.79 41.82 -14.01
CA LYS A 78 -6.74 41.73 -15.13
C LYS A 78 -7.02 43.12 -15.68
N ILE A 79 -6.81 43.30 -16.99
CA ILE A 79 -7.14 44.57 -17.67
C ILE A 79 -8.66 44.69 -17.80
N GLY A 80 -9.21 45.80 -17.32
CA GLY A 80 -10.64 46.12 -17.44
C GLY A 80 -10.90 47.58 -17.06
N ASN A 81 -12.08 48.08 -17.44
CA ASN A 81 -12.53 49.44 -17.10
C ASN A 81 -13.23 49.53 -15.73
N GLU A 82 -13.20 48.45 -14.95
CA GLU A 82 -13.90 48.34 -13.68
C GLU A 82 -12.96 48.59 -12.49
N GLU A 83 -13.51 49.11 -11.40
CA GLU A 83 -12.73 49.33 -10.18
C GLU A 83 -12.22 47.99 -9.62
N GLY A 84 -10.92 47.93 -9.33
CA GLY A 84 -10.30 46.73 -8.77
C GLY A 84 -10.86 46.36 -7.40
N VAL A 85 -11.19 45.08 -7.22
CA VAL A 85 -11.68 44.56 -5.94
C VAL A 85 -10.57 44.64 -4.89
N LYS A 86 -10.77 45.46 -3.86
CA LYS A 86 -9.86 45.54 -2.70
C LYS A 86 -10.24 44.48 -1.67
N LEU A 87 -9.31 43.58 -1.37
CA LEU A 87 -9.49 42.60 -0.30
C LEU A 87 -9.58 43.29 1.06
N THR A 88 -10.54 42.87 1.87
CA THR A 88 -10.60 43.27 3.28
C THR A 88 -9.43 42.68 4.05
N TRP A 89 -9.08 43.28 5.20
CA TRP A 89 -8.01 42.74 6.03
C TRP A 89 -8.29 41.30 6.50
N VAL A 90 -9.57 40.97 6.74
CA VAL A 90 -10.02 39.61 7.10
C VAL A 90 -9.74 38.62 5.98
N GLN A 91 -10.04 38.98 4.73
CA GLN A 91 -9.78 38.12 3.57
C GLN A 91 -8.27 37.88 3.37
N LYS A 92 -7.45 38.93 3.56
CA LYS A 92 -5.99 38.81 3.50
C LYS A 92 -5.46 37.89 4.60
N ALA A 93 -5.91 38.09 5.83
CA ALA A 93 -5.53 37.25 6.96
C ALA A 93 -5.92 35.79 6.73
N PHE A 94 -7.16 35.54 6.29
CA PHE A 94 -7.63 34.20 5.94
C PHE A 94 -6.75 33.54 4.87
N GLY A 95 -6.43 34.26 3.78
CA GLY A 95 -5.58 33.75 2.70
C GLY A 95 -4.17 33.38 3.20
N VAL A 96 -3.54 34.25 3.99
CA VAL A 96 -2.21 34.00 4.56
C VAL A 96 -2.24 32.81 5.51
N VAL A 97 -3.24 32.72 6.39
CA VAL A 97 -3.39 31.59 7.32
C VAL A 97 -3.61 30.28 6.56
N ALA A 98 -4.51 30.27 5.57
CA ALA A 98 -4.80 29.08 4.78
C ALA A 98 -3.57 28.57 4.02
N ILE A 99 -2.80 29.47 3.39
CA ILE A 99 -1.57 29.12 2.67
C ILE A 99 -0.52 28.61 3.66
N THR A 100 -0.30 29.31 4.77
CA THR A 100 0.69 28.93 5.79
C THR A 100 0.37 27.56 6.38
N LEU A 101 -0.89 27.31 6.74
CA LEU A 101 -1.35 26.03 7.26
C LEU A 101 -1.20 24.92 6.22
N SER A 102 -1.52 25.18 4.95
CA SER A 102 -1.38 24.18 3.88
C SER A 102 0.08 23.80 3.63
N LEU A 103 0.97 24.80 3.57
CA LEU A 103 2.41 24.57 3.43
C LEU A 103 2.98 23.85 4.65
N PHE A 104 2.59 24.27 5.85
CA PHE A 104 2.99 23.60 7.09
C PHE A 104 2.54 22.14 7.11
N ALA A 105 1.28 21.86 6.79
CA ALA A 105 0.75 20.50 6.75
C ALA A 105 1.49 19.63 5.72
N PHE A 106 1.78 20.18 4.54
CA PHE A 106 2.54 19.49 3.50
C PHE A 106 3.97 19.17 3.96
N VAL A 107 4.70 20.15 4.49
CA VAL A 107 6.06 19.97 5.01
C VAL A 107 6.08 19.01 6.20
N TYR A 108 5.13 19.13 7.11
CA TYR A 108 4.99 18.23 8.25
C TYR A 108 4.78 16.78 7.81
N MET A 109 3.92 16.54 6.83
CA MET A 109 3.65 15.20 6.29
C MET A 109 4.89 14.60 5.60
N LEU A 110 5.71 15.43 4.92
CA LEU A 110 6.96 14.98 4.30
C LEU A 110 8.03 14.62 5.33
N LEU A 111 8.13 15.37 6.43
CA LEU A 111 9.18 15.18 7.44
C LEU A 111 8.79 14.19 8.54
N SER A 112 7.49 13.90 8.72
CA SER A 112 6.96 13.05 9.79
C SER A 112 6.19 11.85 9.24
N PRO A 113 6.89 10.77 8.82
CA PRO A 113 6.27 9.57 8.24
C PRO A 113 5.38 8.80 9.22
N ASN A 114 5.51 9.06 10.52
CA ASN A 114 4.67 8.51 11.59
C ASN A 114 3.57 9.47 12.06
N SER A 115 3.23 10.50 11.28
CA SER A 115 2.13 11.38 11.61
C SER A 115 0.78 10.64 11.54
N LEU A 116 -0.18 11.08 12.35
CA LEU A 116 -1.52 10.45 12.45
C LEU A 116 -2.20 10.22 11.09
N LEU A 117 -1.93 11.08 10.10
CA LEU A 117 -2.55 11.02 8.78
C LEU A 117 -2.01 9.87 7.90
N ILE A 118 -0.78 9.42 8.15
CA ILE A 118 -0.09 8.40 7.32
C ILE A 118 0.53 7.25 8.12
N ALA A 119 0.40 7.25 9.44
CA ALA A 119 0.96 6.21 10.31
C ALA A 119 0.50 4.80 9.88
N ASP A 120 1.38 3.80 10.10
CA ASP A 120 0.96 2.41 9.92
C ASP A 120 0.03 2.01 11.07
N GLY A 121 -1.17 1.56 10.75
CA GLY A 121 -2.05 0.94 11.75
C GLY A 121 -1.83 -0.57 11.87
N ASN A 122 -1.07 -1.18 10.95
CA ASN A 122 -0.74 -2.59 11.03
C ASN A 122 0.27 -2.84 12.15
N GLN A 123 -0.12 -3.68 13.11
CA GLN A 123 0.78 -4.07 14.19
C GLN A 123 1.87 -5.02 13.68
N LYS A 124 3.11 -4.80 14.15
CA LYS A 124 4.19 -5.77 13.97
C LYS A 124 3.84 -7.05 14.71
N MET A 125 3.90 -8.18 14.03
CA MET A 125 3.71 -9.48 14.63
C MET A 125 4.99 -9.93 15.33
N ASP A 126 4.84 -10.40 16.57
CA ASP A 126 5.90 -11.09 17.32
C ASP A 126 5.65 -12.60 17.23
N TYR A 127 6.12 -13.22 16.15
CA TYR A 127 5.93 -14.66 15.94
C TYR A 127 6.63 -15.52 17.00
N ALA A 128 7.71 -15.02 17.61
CA ALA A 128 8.40 -15.73 18.69
C ALA A 128 7.49 -15.89 19.92
N LYS A 129 6.65 -14.88 20.20
CA LYS A 129 5.64 -14.94 21.26
C LYS A 129 4.38 -15.70 20.85
N GLU A 130 3.91 -15.50 19.62
CA GLU A 130 2.65 -16.10 19.13
C GLU A 130 2.77 -17.63 18.91
N ASN A 131 3.88 -18.08 18.34
CA ASN A 131 4.20 -19.50 18.21
C ASN A 131 5.74 -19.70 18.16
N PRO A 132 6.37 -20.00 19.32
CA PRO A 132 7.82 -20.15 19.41
C PRO A 132 8.40 -21.22 18.48
N ALA A 133 7.66 -22.33 18.26
CA ALA A 133 8.08 -23.42 17.38
C ALA A 133 8.12 -22.94 15.92
N PHE A 134 7.08 -22.28 15.44
CA PHE A 134 7.05 -21.69 14.11
C PHE A 134 8.20 -20.70 13.90
N TYR A 135 8.40 -19.79 14.85
CA TYR A 135 9.49 -18.82 14.76
C TYR A 135 10.85 -19.50 14.67
N LYS A 136 11.16 -20.41 15.59
CA LYS A 136 12.49 -21.03 15.70
C LYS A 136 12.78 -21.95 14.51
N GLU A 137 11.83 -22.80 14.14
CA GLU A 137 12.07 -23.82 13.12
C GLU A 137 12.01 -23.21 11.70
N CYS A 138 11.05 -22.32 11.43
CA CYS A 138 10.83 -21.79 10.07
C CYS A 138 11.68 -20.56 9.70
N ILE A 139 12.49 -20.01 10.62
CA ILE A 139 13.47 -18.94 10.32
C ILE A 139 14.90 -19.48 10.14
N SER A 140 15.13 -20.76 10.44
CA SER A 140 16.47 -21.36 10.54
C SER A 140 17.28 -21.30 9.24
N CYS A 141 16.61 -21.48 8.10
CA CYS A 141 17.26 -21.58 6.79
C CYS A 141 16.94 -20.42 5.82
N HIS A 142 15.82 -19.73 6.02
CA HIS A 142 15.36 -18.66 5.13
C HIS A 142 14.56 -17.61 5.89
N THR A 143 14.18 -16.53 5.20
CA THR A 143 13.27 -15.50 5.74
C THR A 143 12.03 -16.15 6.36
N LEU A 144 11.66 -15.73 7.57
CA LEU A 144 10.40 -16.19 8.17
C LEU A 144 9.22 -15.63 7.37
N TYR A 145 8.56 -16.48 6.60
CA TYR A 145 7.44 -16.05 5.75
C TYR A 145 6.16 -15.88 6.56
N PRO A 146 5.51 -14.71 6.52
CA PRO A 146 4.22 -14.52 7.18
C PRO A 146 3.16 -15.51 6.68
N PRO A 147 2.37 -16.12 7.58
CA PRO A 147 1.37 -17.13 7.20
C PRO A 147 0.34 -16.64 6.18
N PHE A 148 0.03 -15.34 6.14
CA PHE A 148 -0.94 -14.76 5.22
C PHE A 148 -0.47 -14.72 3.74
N LEU A 149 0.77 -15.14 3.44
CA LEU A 149 1.33 -15.13 2.08
C LEU A 149 1.04 -16.38 1.27
N LEU A 150 0.42 -17.41 1.86
CA LEU A 150 -0.08 -18.58 1.14
C LEU A 150 -1.44 -19.01 1.71
N PRO A 151 -2.28 -19.68 0.88
CA PRO A 151 -3.53 -20.22 1.35
C PRO A 151 -3.29 -21.44 2.26
N SER A 152 -4.26 -21.70 3.13
CA SER A 152 -4.28 -22.84 4.05
C SER A 152 -3.89 -24.17 3.39
N LYS A 153 -4.46 -24.47 2.22
CA LYS A 153 -4.17 -25.68 1.41
C LYS A 153 -2.69 -25.82 1.08
N SER A 154 -2.00 -24.71 0.78
CA SER A 154 -0.58 -24.73 0.42
C SER A 154 0.29 -24.99 1.64
N TRP A 155 -0.05 -24.39 2.79
CA TRP A 155 0.64 -24.68 4.05
C TRP A 155 0.48 -26.11 4.49
N VAL A 156 -0.74 -26.67 4.40
CA VAL A 156 -0.98 -28.09 4.69
C VAL A 156 -0.10 -28.98 3.83
N SER A 157 -0.11 -28.77 2.51
CA SER A 157 0.70 -29.56 1.57
C SER A 157 2.20 -29.46 1.86
N MET A 158 2.69 -28.29 2.27
CA MET A 158 4.09 -28.08 2.61
C MET A 158 4.48 -28.79 3.91
N MET A 159 3.67 -28.65 4.96
CA MET A 159 3.93 -29.26 6.26
C MET A 159 3.82 -30.79 6.22
N ASP A 160 3.02 -31.35 5.32
CA ASP A 160 2.89 -32.80 5.13
C ASP A 160 4.05 -33.43 4.34
N THR A 161 4.96 -32.61 3.79
CA THR A 161 6.06 -33.07 2.92
C THR A 161 7.41 -32.43 3.26
N LEU A 162 7.65 -32.09 4.53
CA LEU A 162 8.87 -31.41 4.99
C LEU A 162 10.18 -32.15 4.69
N GLN A 163 10.15 -33.48 4.57
CA GLN A 163 11.29 -34.28 4.13
C GLN A 163 11.74 -33.98 2.69
N ASN A 164 10.90 -33.29 1.91
CA ASN A 164 11.16 -32.85 0.54
C ASN A 164 10.99 -31.33 0.42
N HIS A 165 11.58 -30.57 1.35
CA HIS A 165 11.44 -29.12 1.43
C HIS A 165 12.44 -28.40 0.51
N PHE A 166 12.07 -28.25 -0.78
CA PHE A 166 12.86 -27.52 -1.79
C PHE A 166 14.29 -28.06 -2.01
N GLY A 167 14.46 -29.38 -1.89
CA GLY A 167 15.75 -30.06 -2.05
C GLY A 167 16.51 -30.28 -0.75
N ASP A 168 15.90 -29.97 0.39
CA ASP A 168 16.42 -30.25 1.73
C ASP A 168 15.40 -31.04 2.57
N ASP A 169 15.86 -31.60 3.69
CA ASP A 169 15.01 -32.25 4.69
C ASP A 169 14.78 -31.32 5.87
N ALA A 170 13.57 -30.77 5.96
CA ALA A 170 13.12 -29.91 7.04
C ALA A 170 12.17 -30.64 8.01
N SER A 171 12.21 -31.98 8.06
CA SER A 171 11.34 -32.77 8.91
C SER A 171 11.52 -32.42 10.40
N LEU A 172 10.40 -32.41 11.12
CA LEU A 172 10.32 -32.10 12.54
C LEU A 172 9.58 -33.24 13.25
N ASP A 173 9.66 -33.28 14.58
CA ASP A 173 8.82 -34.22 15.33
C ASP A 173 7.32 -33.92 15.11
N ALA A 174 6.48 -34.93 15.34
CA ALA A 174 5.06 -34.85 15.03
C ALA A 174 4.34 -33.75 15.82
N ALA A 175 4.72 -33.50 17.08
CA ALA A 175 4.06 -32.50 17.91
C ALA A 175 4.41 -31.07 17.44
N THR A 176 5.69 -30.84 17.10
CA THR A 176 6.14 -29.57 16.53
C THR A 176 5.50 -29.32 15.16
N THR A 177 5.46 -30.35 14.30
CA THR A 177 4.84 -30.27 12.97
C THR A 177 3.37 -29.86 13.05
N GLU A 178 2.58 -30.50 13.93
CA GLU A 178 1.16 -30.19 14.09
C GLU A 178 0.94 -28.79 14.66
N SER A 179 1.74 -28.37 15.66
CA SER A 179 1.68 -27.02 16.23
C SER A 179 1.91 -25.93 15.17
N ILE A 180 2.93 -26.11 14.34
CA ILE A 180 3.26 -25.16 13.27
C ILE A 180 2.18 -25.18 12.17
N LYS A 181 1.74 -26.36 11.75
CA LYS A 181 0.70 -26.53 10.74
C LYS A 181 -0.60 -25.85 11.16
N ALA A 182 -1.05 -26.06 12.39
CA ALA A 182 -2.24 -25.42 12.94
C ALA A 182 -2.11 -23.89 12.95
N PHE A 183 -0.93 -23.37 13.34
CA PHE A 183 -0.67 -21.93 13.35
C PHE A 183 -0.67 -21.32 11.94
N LEU A 184 -0.04 -21.97 10.97
CA LEU A 184 -0.01 -21.54 9.57
C LEU A 184 -1.41 -21.52 8.95
N VAL A 185 -2.20 -22.57 9.17
CA VAL A 185 -3.58 -22.65 8.67
C VAL A 185 -4.47 -21.59 9.30
N LYS A 186 -4.39 -21.39 10.63
CA LYS A 186 -5.18 -20.38 11.35
C LYS A 186 -4.91 -18.96 10.86
N ASN A 187 -3.66 -18.66 10.50
CA ASN A 187 -3.22 -17.32 10.09
C ASN A 187 -2.99 -17.20 8.57
N SER A 188 -3.51 -18.16 7.80
CA SER A 188 -3.34 -18.25 6.34
C SER A 188 -3.93 -17.06 5.60
N ALA A 189 -3.70 -16.99 4.30
CA ALA A 189 -4.19 -15.90 3.47
C ALA A 189 -5.71 -15.64 3.67
N GLU A 190 -6.51 -16.70 3.79
CA GLU A 190 -7.96 -16.64 3.94
C GLU A 190 -8.43 -15.87 5.18
N THR A 191 -7.58 -15.71 6.20
CA THR A 191 -7.94 -15.06 7.47
C THR A 191 -7.36 -13.65 7.64
N SER A 192 -6.61 -13.16 6.67
CA SER A 192 -5.91 -11.86 6.76
C SER A 192 -6.67 -10.71 6.11
N THR A 193 -6.57 -9.52 6.71
CA THR A 193 -7.07 -8.25 6.15
C THR A 193 -6.02 -7.48 5.34
N LYS A 194 -4.90 -8.12 4.98
CA LYS A 194 -3.85 -7.48 4.18
C LYS A 194 -4.18 -7.54 2.70
N GLU A 195 -3.98 -6.43 1.98
CA GLU A 195 -4.22 -6.40 0.51
C GLU A 195 -3.44 -7.52 -0.18
N SER A 196 -2.18 -7.75 0.20
CA SER A 196 -1.34 -8.80 -0.40
C SER A 196 -1.99 -10.17 -0.33
N SER A 197 -2.58 -10.52 0.82
CA SER A 197 -3.27 -11.80 1.00
C SER A 197 -4.44 -11.97 0.02
N MET A 198 -5.31 -10.96 -0.05
CA MET A 198 -6.47 -10.98 -0.95
C MET A 198 -6.07 -11.04 -2.42
N ARG A 199 -5.02 -10.30 -2.79
CA ARG A 199 -4.50 -10.31 -4.15
C ARG A 199 -3.85 -11.64 -4.50
N ILE A 200 -3.16 -12.28 -3.55
CA ILE A 200 -2.65 -13.64 -3.71
C ILE A 200 -3.80 -14.58 -4.00
N LEU A 201 -4.79 -14.68 -3.09
CA LEU A 201 -5.95 -15.56 -3.24
C LEU A 201 -6.69 -15.34 -4.56
N ALA A 202 -6.94 -14.08 -4.94
CA ALA A 202 -7.62 -13.74 -6.18
C ALA A 202 -6.82 -14.08 -7.45
N SER A 203 -5.50 -14.28 -7.34
CA SER A 203 -4.62 -14.59 -8.47
C SER A 203 -4.37 -16.09 -8.68
N LEU A 204 -4.69 -16.93 -7.69
CA LEU A 204 -4.36 -18.36 -7.75
C LEU A 204 -5.26 -19.10 -8.75
N ASP A 205 -4.67 -20.06 -9.44
CA ASP A 205 -5.41 -21.11 -10.13
C ASP A 205 -5.97 -22.10 -9.08
N LYS A 206 -7.28 -22.36 -9.12
CA LYS A 206 -7.97 -23.21 -8.15
C LYS A 206 -7.53 -24.67 -8.23
N GLU A 207 -7.09 -25.13 -9.40
CA GLU A 207 -6.67 -26.51 -9.63
C GLU A 207 -5.22 -26.76 -9.19
N LYS A 208 -4.41 -25.70 -9.02
CA LYS A 208 -3.00 -25.81 -8.65
C LYS A 208 -2.76 -25.47 -7.18
N THR A 209 -1.97 -26.29 -6.51
CA THR A 209 -1.38 -25.94 -5.20
C THR A 209 -0.04 -25.24 -5.42
N TYR A 210 0.15 -24.06 -4.82
CA TYR A 210 1.37 -23.27 -4.94
C TYR A 210 2.18 -23.40 -3.66
N LEU A 211 3.31 -24.11 -3.69
CA LEU A 211 4.16 -24.28 -2.50
C LEU A 211 5.10 -23.10 -2.28
N ALA A 212 5.53 -22.41 -3.33
CA ALA A 212 6.38 -21.23 -3.19
C ALA A 212 5.60 -19.93 -3.41
N ILE A 213 5.75 -18.97 -2.48
CA ILE A 213 5.18 -17.62 -2.59
C ILE A 213 5.62 -16.95 -3.90
N THR A 214 6.89 -17.13 -4.28
CA THR A 214 7.51 -16.59 -5.50
C THR A 214 6.94 -17.17 -6.79
N GLU A 215 6.23 -18.30 -6.72
CA GLU A 215 5.59 -18.91 -7.87
C GLU A 215 4.17 -18.42 -8.13
N THR A 216 3.54 -17.79 -7.13
CA THR A 216 2.18 -17.27 -7.23
C THR A 216 2.09 -16.21 -8.34
N PRO A 217 0.97 -16.15 -9.10
CA PRO A 217 0.84 -15.17 -10.18
C PRO A 217 0.91 -13.73 -9.67
N PHE A 218 0.34 -13.45 -8.49
CA PHE A 218 0.44 -12.14 -7.87
C PHE A 218 1.89 -11.74 -7.58
N TRP A 219 2.70 -12.61 -6.96
CA TRP A 219 4.09 -12.29 -6.65
C TRP A 219 4.89 -11.98 -7.93
N LYS A 220 4.74 -12.83 -8.96
CA LYS A 220 5.41 -12.64 -10.26
C LYS A 220 5.03 -11.32 -10.91
N ASN A 221 3.75 -10.99 -10.92
CA ASN A 221 3.28 -9.72 -11.49
C ASN A 221 3.75 -8.51 -10.68
N ARG A 222 3.81 -8.62 -9.33
CA ARG A 222 4.25 -7.52 -8.46
C ARG A 222 5.75 -7.23 -8.61
N HIS A 223 6.57 -8.24 -8.88
CA HIS A 223 8.03 -8.11 -8.99
C HIS A 223 8.54 -8.14 -10.44
N LYS A 224 7.65 -8.07 -11.45
CA LYS A 224 8.03 -8.24 -12.86
C LYS A 224 8.98 -7.18 -13.41
N GLU A 225 8.95 -5.98 -12.82
CA GLU A 225 9.79 -4.84 -13.25
C GLU A 225 11.19 -4.88 -12.61
N ILE A 226 11.45 -5.84 -11.72
CA ILE A 226 12.79 -6.01 -11.12
C ILE A 226 13.68 -6.76 -12.10
N ASP A 227 14.80 -6.15 -12.47
CA ASP A 227 15.79 -6.80 -13.33
C ASP A 227 16.30 -8.10 -12.67
N LYS A 228 16.33 -9.19 -13.44
CA LYS A 228 16.79 -10.50 -12.96
C LYS A 228 18.24 -10.47 -12.44
N ALA A 229 19.07 -9.54 -12.90
CA ALA A 229 20.42 -9.33 -12.40
C ALA A 229 20.45 -8.92 -10.93
N VAL A 230 19.42 -8.22 -10.43
CA VAL A 230 19.30 -7.84 -9.02
C VAL A 230 19.33 -9.07 -8.12
N PHE A 231 18.59 -10.12 -8.49
CA PHE A 231 18.58 -11.37 -7.72
C PHE A 231 19.90 -12.14 -7.77
N LYS A 232 20.85 -11.77 -8.64
CA LYS A 232 22.19 -12.39 -8.69
C LYS A 232 23.21 -11.69 -7.80
N ARG A 233 22.88 -10.52 -7.22
CA ARG A 233 23.77 -9.81 -6.32
C ARG A 233 24.00 -10.62 -5.05
N ALA A 234 25.20 -10.52 -4.48
CA ALA A 234 25.59 -11.30 -3.31
C ALA A 234 24.74 -11.01 -2.06
N ASP A 235 24.26 -9.77 -1.92
CA ASP A 235 23.43 -9.32 -0.79
C ASP A 235 21.96 -9.77 -0.88
N ILE A 236 21.50 -10.24 -2.05
CA ILE A 236 20.12 -10.71 -2.28
C ILE A 236 20.12 -12.21 -2.54
N GLY A 237 20.88 -12.67 -3.53
CA GLY A 237 21.14 -14.07 -3.87
C GLY A 237 19.99 -14.81 -4.55
N LYS A 238 18.75 -14.70 -4.05
CA LYS A 238 17.57 -15.38 -4.62
C LYS A 238 16.29 -14.58 -4.40
N PRO A 239 15.25 -14.76 -5.25
CA PRO A 239 13.93 -14.16 -5.05
C PRO A 239 13.24 -14.52 -3.73
N SER A 240 13.60 -15.65 -3.13
CA SER A 240 13.08 -16.11 -1.83
C SER A 240 13.62 -15.30 -0.64
N ASN A 241 14.73 -14.57 -0.80
CA ASN A 241 15.31 -13.75 0.27
C ASN A 241 14.56 -12.41 0.39
N CYS A 242 13.30 -12.47 0.81
CA CYS A 242 12.44 -11.29 0.86
C CYS A 242 12.96 -10.23 1.84
N LYS A 243 13.65 -10.63 2.92
CA LYS A 243 14.22 -9.74 3.94
C LYS A 243 15.34 -8.83 3.39
N ALA A 244 15.99 -9.24 2.30
CA ALA A 244 16.98 -8.39 1.63
C ALA A 244 16.38 -7.04 1.19
N CYS A 245 15.09 -7.05 0.82
CA CYS A 245 14.37 -5.88 0.31
C CYS A 245 13.32 -5.35 1.29
N HIS A 246 12.64 -6.24 2.00
CA HIS A 246 11.53 -5.94 2.91
C HIS A 246 11.96 -6.14 4.37
N ASP A 247 12.39 -5.06 5.04
CA ASP A 247 12.97 -5.14 6.39
C ASP A 247 12.06 -5.78 7.43
N ASN A 248 10.77 -5.45 7.37
CA ASN A 248 9.81 -5.85 8.38
C ASN A 248 9.00 -7.11 7.98
N ILE A 249 9.42 -7.86 6.95
CA ILE A 249 8.65 -9.01 6.47
C ILE A 249 8.49 -10.08 7.54
N GLU A 250 9.52 -10.32 8.36
CA GLU A 250 9.46 -11.31 9.45
C GLU A 250 8.56 -10.86 10.60
N ASN A 251 8.09 -9.61 10.61
CA ASN A 251 7.05 -9.12 11.51
C ASN A 251 5.69 -8.97 10.81
N GLY A 252 5.56 -9.54 9.62
CA GLY A 252 4.35 -9.50 8.81
C GLY A 252 4.14 -8.19 8.05
N LEU A 253 5.06 -7.23 8.04
CA LEU A 253 4.84 -5.96 7.33
C LEU A 253 5.55 -5.95 5.96
N LEU A 254 4.85 -5.47 4.94
CA LEU A 254 5.27 -5.49 3.53
C LEU A 254 5.02 -4.15 2.83
N ASN A 255 4.98 -3.06 3.59
CA ASN A 255 4.59 -1.76 3.05
C ASN A 255 5.60 -1.29 2.01
N ASN A 256 5.10 -0.70 0.92
CA ASN A 256 5.95 -0.20 -0.16
C ASN A 256 6.94 0.87 0.32
N ARG A 257 6.55 1.69 1.30
CA ARG A 257 7.38 2.77 1.84
C ARG A 257 8.57 2.27 2.68
N ASP A 258 8.51 1.03 3.15
CA ASP A 258 9.52 0.41 4.00
C ASP A 258 10.47 -0.50 3.18
N ILE A 259 10.36 -0.48 1.85
CA ILE A 259 11.24 -1.23 0.95
C ILE A 259 12.59 -0.51 0.86
N LYS A 260 13.67 -1.27 1.04
CA LYS A 260 15.03 -0.76 0.90
C LYS A 260 15.29 -0.26 -0.53
N PRO A 261 16.05 0.82 -0.71
CA PRO A 261 16.61 1.15 -2.00
C PRO A 261 17.61 0.06 -2.40
N ILE A 262 17.45 -0.49 -3.61
CA ILE A 262 18.27 -1.58 -4.15
C ILE A 262 18.95 -1.10 -5.41
#